data_AF-A0A538Q727-F1
#
_entry.id   AF-A0A538Q727-F1
#
_cell.length_a   1.000
_cell.length_b   1.000
_cell.length_c   1.000
_cell.angle_alpha   90.00
_cell.angle_beta   90.00
_cell.angle_gamma   90.00
#
_symmetry.space_group_name_H-M   'P 1'
#
loop_
_entity.id
_entity.type
_entity.pdbx_description
1 polymer ?
#
loop_
_entity_poly.entity_id
_entity_poly.type
_entity_poly.pdbx_seq_one_letter_code
_entity_poly.pdbx_strand_id
1 'polypeptide(L)'
;MKHLMHLVLAAGLLGGATLASANDVQRDKKLVALDNKAAHADRAALKADRKAARTDRDIARDKKDLAKDKKAIANNKHDLANQRTDIVRDKKAIVATRTDIHGDRRDVAKDRKAVAADKKGIAADKREITRQKSEIKLDRKDIAQQDRQARRDLKAGDARGAANHFANAENDSKDIAKDRNRIAAERKDVAGRRADAAAQRKDIRADRKDIAADRKQLKAERKDLAADRKEARTDRKQIAA
;
A
#
# COMPACT_ATOMS: atom_id res chain seq x y z
N MET A 1 18.91 -119.19 82.10
CA MET A 1 19.30 -118.33 83.24
C MET A 1 18.43 -117.07 83.14
N LYS A 2 17.30 -117.01 83.86
CA LYS A 2 17.15 -116.32 85.16
C LYS A 2 17.67 -114.87 85.14
N HIS A 3 16.71 -113.95 85.35
CA HIS A 3 16.82 -112.63 86.01
C HIS A 3 17.44 -111.46 85.21
N LEU A 4 17.02 -110.19 85.35
CA LEU A 4 15.87 -109.49 85.94
C LEU A 4 16.17 -107.96 85.76
N MET A 5 15.13 -107.11 85.75
CA MET A 5 15.12 -105.69 86.20
C MET A 5 15.90 -104.61 85.41
N HIS A 6 15.22 -103.65 84.75
CA HIS A 6 14.51 -102.44 85.24
C HIS A 6 15.41 -101.18 85.24
N LEU A 7 15.04 -100.16 84.44
CA LEU A 7 15.03 -98.76 84.89
C LEU A 7 14.18 -97.84 83.96
N VAL A 8 13.00 -97.44 84.48
CA VAL A 8 12.46 -96.06 84.59
C VAL A 8 12.19 -95.21 83.33
N LEU A 9 10.90 -95.18 82.97
CA LEU A 9 9.96 -94.04 82.83
C LEU A 9 10.48 -92.58 82.81
N ALA A 10 10.11 -91.82 81.77
CA ALA A 10 9.69 -90.41 81.90
C ALA A 10 8.66 -90.05 80.81
N ALA A 11 7.53 -89.51 81.25
CA ALA A 11 6.36 -89.13 80.47
C ALA A 11 6.36 -87.64 80.09
N GLY A 12 5.61 -87.27 79.04
CA GLY A 12 5.24 -85.88 78.71
C GLY A 12 4.68 -85.78 77.28
N LEU A 13 3.39 -86.06 77.05
CA LEU A 13 2.25 -85.10 77.04
C LEU A 13 2.11 -84.26 75.75
N LEU A 14 0.91 -84.42 75.14
CA LEU A 14 0.05 -83.43 74.47
C LEU A 14 -0.02 -83.41 72.93
N GLY A 15 -1.22 -83.74 72.43
CA GLY A 15 -1.89 -82.92 71.42
C GLY A 15 -2.29 -83.66 70.14
N GLY A 16 -3.53 -84.15 70.07
CA GLY A 16 -4.08 -84.85 68.92
C GLY A 16 -4.22 -83.99 67.66
N ALA A 17 -3.84 -84.55 66.52
CA ALA A 17 -4.20 -84.03 65.20
C ALA A 17 -5.69 -84.33 64.96
N THR A 18 -6.55 -83.32 65.13
CA THR A 18 -7.94 -83.40 64.70
C THR A 18 -8.00 -83.17 63.20
N LEU A 19 -8.47 -84.17 62.46
CA LEU A 19 -8.90 -83.99 61.07
C LEU A 19 -10.06 -82.98 61.07
N ALA A 20 -9.92 -81.89 60.32
CA ALA A 20 -10.93 -80.85 60.19
C ALA A 20 -12.30 -81.47 59.86
N SER A 21 -13.34 -81.04 60.58
CA SER A 21 -14.70 -81.52 60.32
C SER A 21 -15.12 -81.12 58.90
N ALA A 22 -15.93 -81.94 58.21
CA ALA A 22 -16.45 -81.61 56.88
C ALA A 22 -17.17 -80.23 56.86
N ASN A 23 -17.70 -79.80 58.02
CA ASN A 23 -18.28 -78.47 58.21
C ASN A 23 -17.25 -77.34 58.18
N ASP A 24 -16.03 -77.56 58.66
CA ASP A 24 -14.95 -76.56 58.66
C ASP A 24 -14.42 -76.34 57.24
N VAL A 25 -14.25 -77.43 56.47
CA VAL A 25 -13.87 -77.34 55.04
C VAL A 25 -14.94 -76.63 54.21
N GLN A 26 -16.23 -76.82 54.51
CA GLN A 26 -17.31 -76.09 53.84
C GLN A 26 -17.35 -74.61 54.24
N ARG A 27 -17.03 -74.27 55.50
CA ARG A 27 -16.89 -72.87 55.94
C ARG A 27 -15.72 -72.19 55.23
N ASP A 28 -14.56 -72.83 55.16
CA ASP A 28 -13.38 -72.30 54.48
C ASP A 28 -13.61 -72.09 52.98
N LYS A 29 -14.30 -73.02 52.30
CA LYS A 29 -14.70 -72.83 50.90
C LYS A 29 -15.62 -71.62 50.72
N LYS A 30 -16.55 -71.38 51.65
CA LYS A 30 -17.41 -70.19 51.63
C LYS A 30 -16.60 -68.92 51.87
N LEU A 31 -15.65 -68.94 52.80
CA LEU A 31 -14.75 -67.81 53.07
C LEU A 31 -13.89 -67.46 51.85
N VAL A 32 -13.24 -68.45 51.23
CA VAL A 32 -12.46 -68.26 49.99
C VAL A 32 -13.32 -67.74 48.84
N ALA A 33 -14.57 -68.21 48.71
CA ALA A 33 -15.49 -67.68 47.71
C ALA A 33 -15.87 -66.22 47.97
N LEU A 34 -16.03 -65.83 49.24
CA LEU A 34 -16.27 -64.43 49.64
C LEU A 34 -15.04 -63.55 49.38
N ASP A 35 -13.84 -64.02 49.70
CA ASP A 35 -12.58 -63.31 49.43
C ASP A 35 -12.34 -63.11 47.94
N ASN A 36 -12.58 -64.14 47.11
CA ASN A 36 -12.51 -64.02 45.66
C ASN A 36 -13.54 -63.00 45.13
N LYS A 37 -14.75 -62.99 45.68
CA LYS A 37 -15.77 -62.00 45.33
C LYS A 37 -15.34 -60.58 45.72
N ALA A 38 -14.73 -60.40 46.88
CA ALA A 38 -14.17 -59.13 47.33
C ALA A 38 -13.02 -58.67 46.43
N ALA A 39 -12.06 -59.54 46.12
CA ALA A 39 -10.94 -59.24 45.22
C ALA A 39 -11.40 -58.87 43.80
N HIS A 40 -12.45 -59.50 43.28
CA HIS A 40 -13.06 -59.11 42.00
C HIS A 40 -13.72 -57.73 42.07
N ALA A 41 -14.38 -57.39 43.18
CA ALA A 41 -14.96 -56.06 43.40
C ALA A 41 -13.86 -54.98 43.48
N ASP A 42 -12.78 -55.24 44.22
CA ASP A 42 -11.63 -54.33 44.35
C ASP A 42 -10.96 -54.09 42.99
N ARG A 43 -10.79 -55.15 42.18
CA ARG A 43 -10.24 -55.02 40.82
C ARG A 43 -11.14 -54.20 39.90
N ALA A 44 -12.45 -54.32 40.03
CA ALA A 44 -13.40 -53.51 39.28
C ALA A 44 -13.35 -52.03 39.72
N ALA A 45 -13.26 -51.77 41.03
CA ALA A 45 -13.08 -50.43 41.59
C ALA A 45 -11.77 -49.78 41.09
N LEU A 46 -10.63 -50.49 41.15
CA LEU A 46 -9.35 -49.99 40.63
C LEU A 46 -9.39 -49.68 39.13
N LYS A 47 -10.16 -50.43 38.33
CA LYS A 47 -10.35 -50.15 36.90
C LYS A 47 -11.18 -48.87 36.70
N ALA A 48 -12.21 -48.66 37.52
CA ALA A 48 -13.01 -47.43 37.51
C ALA A 48 -12.15 -46.21 37.92
N ASP A 49 -11.36 -46.32 38.98
CA ASP A 49 -10.45 -45.27 39.44
C ASP A 49 -9.43 -44.89 38.37
N ARG A 50 -8.84 -45.88 37.69
CA ARG A 50 -7.93 -45.62 36.56
C ARG A 50 -8.62 -44.90 35.39
N LYS A 51 -9.91 -45.16 35.14
CA LYS A 51 -10.68 -44.45 34.12
C LYS A 51 -10.99 -43.02 34.57
N ALA A 52 -11.34 -42.81 35.83
CA ALA A 52 -11.52 -41.48 36.41
C ALA A 52 -10.24 -40.64 36.30
N ALA A 53 -9.09 -41.19 36.73
CA ALA A 53 -7.79 -40.52 36.65
C ALA A 53 -7.32 -40.24 35.20
N ARG A 54 -7.78 -40.99 34.20
CA ARG A 54 -7.57 -40.65 32.78
C ARG A 54 -8.42 -39.44 32.39
N THR A 55 -9.69 -39.47 32.75
CA THR A 55 -10.64 -38.37 32.49
C THR A 55 -10.17 -37.07 33.12
N ASP A 56 -9.65 -37.10 34.36
CA ASP A 56 -9.12 -35.92 35.04
C ASP A 56 -7.90 -35.33 34.33
N ARG A 57 -7.03 -36.18 33.78
CA ARG A 57 -5.87 -35.73 32.97
C ARG A 57 -6.31 -35.10 31.65
N ASP A 58 -7.34 -35.64 31.01
CA ASP A 58 -7.88 -35.07 29.78
C ASP A 58 -8.55 -33.72 30.06
N ILE A 59 -9.35 -33.61 31.13
CA ILE A 59 -9.92 -32.33 31.59
C ILE A 59 -8.82 -31.30 31.89
N ALA A 60 -7.72 -31.71 32.53
CA ALA A 60 -6.60 -30.82 32.80
C ALA A 60 -5.92 -30.33 31.51
N ARG A 61 -5.82 -31.18 30.48
CA ARG A 61 -5.31 -30.81 29.16
C ARG A 61 -6.26 -29.82 28.47
N ASP A 62 -7.56 -30.12 28.45
CA ASP A 62 -8.58 -29.27 27.86
C ASP A 62 -8.61 -27.88 28.51
N LYS A 63 -8.45 -27.81 29.84
CA LYS A 63 -8.34 -26.52 30.57
C LYS A 63 -7.12 -25.71 30.09
N LYS A 64 -5.99 -26.37 29.83
CA LYS A 64 -4.79 -25.70 29.31
C LYS A 64 -4.99 -25.20 27.89
N ASP A 65 -5.65 -25.99 27.05
CA ASP A 65 -5.92 -25.60 25.66
C ASP A 65 -6.96 -24.48 25.59
N LEU A 66 -8.04 -24.54 26.38
CA LEU A 66 -9.00 -23.43 26.56
C LEU A 66 -8.32 -22.14 27.02
N ALA A 67 -7.30 -22.22 27.88
CA ALA A 67 -6.55 -21.04 28.30
C ALA A 67 -5.72 -20.44 27.14
N LYS A 68 -5.14 -21.27 26.28
CA LYS A 68 -4.46 -20.81 25.05
C LYS A 68 -5.44 -20.18 24.08
N ASP A 69 -6.59 -20.80 23.86
CA ASP A 69 -7.63 -20.31 22.95
C ASP A 69 -8.17 -18.96 23.42
N LYS A 70 -8.42 -18.80 24.73
CA LYS A 70 -8.80 -17.51 25.31
C LYS A 70 -7.76 -16.42 25.03
N LYS A 71 -6.47 -16.75 25.13
CA LYS A 71 -5.38 -15.81 24.81
C LYS A 71 -5.36 -15.47 23.31
N ALA A 72 -5.52 -16.47 22.44
CA ALA A 72 -5.56 -16.28 21.00
C ALA A 72 -6.75 -15.39 20.58
N ILE A 73 -7.94 -15.62 21.14
CA ILE A 73 -9.13 -14.80 20.90
C ILE A 73 -8.90 -13.35 21.37
N ALA A 74 -8.27 -13.15 22.53
CA ALA A 74 -7.95 -11.82 23.03
C ALA A 74 -7.00 -11.07 22.09
N ASN A 75 -5.96 -11.75 21.58
CA ASN A 75 -5.03 -11.18 20.60
C ASN A 75 -5.76 -10.84 19.29
N ASN A 76 -6.54 -11.77 18.73
CA ASN A 76 -7.30 -11.53 17.50
C ASN A 76 -8.27 -10.34 17.64
N LYS A 77 -8.87 -10.16 18.82
CA LYS A 77 -9.73 -9.00 19.11
C LYS A 77 -8.93 -7.69 19.08
N HIS A 78 -7.70 -7.70 19.60
CA HIS A 78 -6.81 -6.54 19.54
C HIS A 78 -6.40 -6.23 18.10
N ASP A 79 -5.99 -7.24 17.34
CA ASP A 79 -5.60 -7.08 15.93
C ASP A 79 -6.76 -6.53 15.09
N LEU A 80 -7.98 -7.04 15.29
CA LEU A 80 -9.18 -6.52 14.62
C LEU A 80 -9.46 -5.05 14.97
N ALA A 81 -9.20 -4.64 16.21
CA ALA A 81 -9.36 -3.23 16.61
C ALA A 81 -8.32 -2.33 15.91
N ASN A 82 -7.07 -2.80 15.77
CA ASN A 82 -6.02 -2.10 15.05
C ASN A 82 -6.37 -1.98 13.55
N GLN A 83 -6.75 -3.09 12.91
CA GLN A 83 -7.19 -3.10 11.52
C GLN A 83 -8.37 -2.14 11.26
N ARG A 84 -9.34 -2.06 12.17
CA ARG A 84 -10.44 -1.09 12.07
C ARG A 84 -9.95 0.36 12.09
N THR A 85 -8.95 0.65 12.92
CA THR A 85 -8.34 1.98 13.01
C THR A 85 -7.58 2.32 11.73
N ASP A 86 -6.84 1.36 11.19
CA ASP A 86 -6.10 1.52 9.93
C ASP A 86 -7.05 1.77 8.76
N ILE A 87 -8.13 1.00 8.64
CA ILE A 87 -9.18 1.22 7.62
C ILE A 87 -9.75 2.63 7.69
N VAL A 88 -9.95 3.18 8.89
CA VAL A 88 -10.44 4.57 9.06
C VAL A 88 -9.39 5.57 8.60
N ARG A 89 -8.11 5.35 8.90
CA ARG A 89 -7.00 6.19 8.45
C ARG A 89 -6.88 6.17 6.93
N ASP A 90 -6.93 5.00 6.32
CA ASP A 90 -6.83 4.81 4.87
C ASP A 90 -8.01 5.48 4.15
N LYS A 91 -9.22 5.37 4.68
CA LYS A 91 -10.39 6.09 4.14
C LYS A 91 -10.18 7.60 4.14
N LYS A 92 -9.61 8.17 5.20
CA LYS A 92 -9.29 9.61 5.26
C LYS A 92 -8.22 9.96 4.22
N ALA A 93 -7.17 9.16 4.10
CA ALA A 93 -6.11 9.36 3.11
C ALA A 93 -6.68 9.33 1.67
N ILE A 94 -7.53 8.36 1.34
CA ILE A 94 -8.17 8.25 0.02
C ILE A 94 -9.02 9.50 -0.30
N VAL A 95 -9.73 10.05 0.69
CA VAL A 95 -10.53 11.28 0.50
C VAL A 95 -9.62 12.49 0.25
N ALA A 96 -8.50 12.60 0.97
CA ALA A 96 -7.52 13.65 0.75
C ALA A 96 -6.92 13.55 -0.66
N THR A 97 -6.39 12.39 -1.04
CA THR A 97 -5.86 12.14 -2.39
C THR A 97 -6.88 12.44 -3.49
N ARG A 98 -8.16 12.11 -3.28
CA ARG A 98 -9.21 12.45 -4.25
C ARG A 98 -9.39 13.95 -4.40
N THR A 99 -9.32 14.70 -3.30
CA THR A 99 -9.41 16.17 -3.31
C THR A 99 -8.22 16.78 -4.04
N ASP A 100 -7.01 16.26 -3.81
CA ASP A 100 -5.78 16.69 -4.47
C ASP A 100 -5.87 16.45 -5.99
N ILE A 101 -6.27 15.25 -6.42
CA ILE A 101 -6.50 14.93 -7.84
C ILE A 101 -7.52 15.89 -8.48
N HIS A 102 -8.56 16.29 -7.74
CA HIS A 102 -9.51 17.29 -8.22
C HIS A 102 -8.88 18.68 -8.35
N GLY A 103 -7.98 19.05 -7.44
CA GLY A 103 -7.13 20.24 -7.50
C GLY A 103 -6.27 20.24 -8.76
N ASP A 104 -5.43 19.22 -8.92
CA ASP A 104 -4.50 19.06 -10.04
C ASP A 104 -5.23 19.12 -11.39
N ARG A 105 -6.41 18.50 -11.48
CA ARG A 105 -7.21 18.54 -12.71
C ARG A 105 -7.65 19.96 -13.08
N ARG A 106 -7.93 20.81 -12.10
CA ARG A 106 -8.26 22.22 -12.35
C ARG A 106 -7.02 22.99 -12.79
N ASP A 107 -5.88 22.73 -12.19
CA ASP A 107 -4.64 23.44 -12.53
C ASP A 107 -4.14 23.05 -13.92
N VAL A 108 -4.16 21.77 -14.29
CA VAL A 108 -3.93 21.31 -15.67
C VAL A 108 -4.87 21.99 -16.67
N ALA A 109 -6.12 22.26 -16.29
CA ALA A 109 -7.05 22.96 -17.16
C ALA A 109 -6.70 24.45 -17.33
N LYS A 110 -6.20 25.11 -16.28
CA LYS A 110 -5.69 26.49 -16.35
C LYS A 110 -4.44 26.55 -17.23
N ASP A 111 -3.49 25.64 -17.04
CA ASP A 111 -2.25 25.60 -17.82
C ASP A 111 -2.53 25.38 -19.30
N ARG A 112 -3.48 24.50 -19.64
CA ARG A 112 -3.92 24.31 -21.03
C ARG A 112 -4.45 25.60 -21.66
N LYS A 113 -5.18 26.42 -20.89
CA LYS A 113 -5.67 27.73 -21.37
C LYS A 113 -4.51 28.71 -21.55
N ALA A 114 -3.56 28.75 -20.61
CA ALA A 114 -2.37 29.59 -20.71
C ALA A 114 -1.53 29.25 -21.95
N VAL A 115 -1.21 27.98 -22.17
CA VAL A 115 -0.49 27.51 -23.36
C VAL A 115 -1.23 27.87 -24.67
N ALA A 116 -2.57 27.81 -24.66
CA ALA A 116 -3.35 28.20 -25.82
C ALA A 116 -3.28 29.72 -26.08
N ALA A 117 -3.25 30.54 -25.03
CA ALA A 117 -3.05 31.99 -25.13
C ALA A 117 -1.64 32.32 -25.65
N ASP A 118 -0.59 31.67 -25.13
CA ASP A 118 0.79 31.88 -25.59
C ASP A 118 0.96 31.54 -27.06
N LYS A 119 0.34 30.44 -27.51
CA LYS A 119 0.31 30.07 -28.94
C LYS A 119 -0.32 31.16 -29.81
N LYS A 120 -1.41 31.78 -29.36
CA LYS A 120 -2.04 32.90 -30.07
C LYS A 120 -1.12 34.13 -30.07
N GLY A 121 -0.49 34.44 -28.93
CA GLY A 121 0.48 35.53 -28.82
C GLY A 121 1.64 35.37 -29.80
N ILE A 122 2.30 34.21 -29.80
CA ILE A 122 3.39 33.89 -30.75
C ILE A 122 2.93 34.03 -32.21
N ALA A 123 1.69 33.65 -32.53
CA ALA A 123 1.16 33.79 -33.87
C ALA A 123 0.95 35.26 -34.27
N ALA A 124 0.49 36.09 -33.33
CA ALA A 124 0.36 37.54 -33.52
C ALA A 124 1.73 38.19 -33.73
N ASP A 125 2.71 37.92 -32.87
CA ASP A 125 4.07 38.47 -32.98
C ASP A 125 4.69 38.10 -34.34
N LYS A 126 4.50 36.86 -34.81
CA LYS A 126 5.00 36.44 -36.12
C LYS A 126 4.38 37.21 -37.29
N ARG A 127 3.08 37.53 -37.22
CA ARG A 127 2.40 38.34 -38.24
C ARG A 127 2.94 39.76 -38.22
N GLU A 128 3.14 40.31 -37.04
CA GLU A 128 3.64 41.66 -36.85
C GLU A 128 5.09 41.82 -37.35
N ILE A 129 5.99 40.89 -37.02
CA ILE A 129 7.34 40.82 -37.61
C ILE A 129 7.27 40.77 -39.15
N THR A 130 6.29 40.08 -39.73
CA THR A 130 6.13 39.97 -41.19
C THR A 130 5.69 41.30 -41.80
N ARG A 131 4.79 42.03 -41.12
CA ARG A 131 4.34 43.37 -41.50
C ARG A 131 5.50 44.37 -41.46
N GLN A 132 6.22 44.46 -40.35
CA GLN A 132 7.38 45.35 -40.18
C GLN A 132 8.48 45.07 -41.21
N LYS A 133 8.73 43.80 -41.54
CA LYS A 133 9.67 43.47 -42.63
C LYS A 133 9.22 43.97 -44.00
N SER A 134 7.91 44.04 -44.23
CA SER A 134 7.34 44.57 -45.48
C SER A 134 7.44 46.10 -45.50
N GLU A 135 7.20 46.76 -44.37
CA GLU A 135 7.37 48.21 -44.17
C GLU A 135 8.83 48.62 -44.42
N ILE A 136 9.81 47.96 -43.77
CA ILE A 136 11.24 48.16 -44.04
C ILE A 136 11.59 48.02 -45.53
N LYS A 137 10.90 47.13 -46.27
CA LYS A 137 11.13 46.94 -47.71
C LYS A 137 10.60 48.12 -48.52
N LEU A 138 9.49 48.73 -48.10
CA LEU A 138 8.94 49.94 -48.71
C LEU A 138 9.83 51.14 -48.42
N ASP A 139 10.20 51.37 -47.16
CA ASP A 139 11.09 52.47 -46.75
C ASP A 139 12.41 52.44 -47.53
N ARG A 140 12.99 51.24 -47.73
CA ARG A 140 14.20 51.09 -48.56
C ARG A 140 14.00 51.48 -50.02
N LYS A 141 12.82 51.21 -50.58
CA LYS A 141 12.50 51.64 -51.95
C LYS A 141 12.32 53.16 -52.00
N ASP A 142 11.70 53.73 -50.99
CA ASP A 142 11.43 55.16 -50.88
C ASP A 142 12.74 55.92 -50.73
N ILE A 143 13.63 55.52 -49.81
CA ILE A 143 15.02 56.03 -49.73
C ILE A 143 15.71 56.00 -51.10
N ALA A 144 15.65 54.86 -51.82
CA ALA A 144 16.28 54.76 -53.13
C ALA A 144 15.63 55.68 -54.18
N GLN A 145 14.34 56.02 -54.04
CA GLN A 145 13.66 57.02 -54.87
C GLN A 145 14.08 58.44 -54.49
N GLN A 146 14.08 58.77 -53.20
CA GLN A 146 14.53 60.06 -52.66
C GLN A 146 15.97 60.35 -53.11
N ASP A 147 16.89 59.39 -52.99
CA ASP A 147 18.27 59.50 -53.45
C ASP A 147 18.38 59.80 -54.96
N ARG A 148 17.52 59.18 -55.78
CA ARG A 148 17.49 59.44 -57.23
C ARG A 148 16.96 60.83 -57.54
N GLN A 149 15.93 61.28 -56.82
CA GLN A 149 15.35 62.62 -56.98
C GLN A 149 16.33 63.70 -56.53
N ALA A 150 16.96 63.54 -55.36
CA ALA A 150 18.00 64.45 -54.88
C ALA A 150 19.13 64.65 -55.90
N ARG A 151 19.59 63.57 -56.54
CA ARG A 151 20.61 63.64 -57.61
C ARG A 151 20.12 64.40 -58.85
N ARG A 152 18.82 64.38 -59.16
CA ARG A 152 18.25 65.14 -60.28
C ARG A 152 18.14 66.62 -59.93
N ASP A 153 17.67 66.94 -58.74
CA ASP A 153 17.54 68.33 -58.27
C ASP A 153 18.89 69.02 -58.20
N LEU A 154 19.93 68.33 -57.69
CA LEU A 154 21.30 68.84 -57.72
C LEU A 154 21.80 69.13 -59.14
N LYS A 155 21.45 68.29 -60.13
CA LYS A 155 21.81 68.53 -61.54
C LYS A 155 21.04 69.71 -62.15
N ALA A 156 19.81 69.95 -61.68
CA ALA A 156 18.99 71.08 -62.08
C ALA A 156 19.34 72.39 -61.33
N GLY A 157 20.26 72.34 -60.35
CA GLY A 157 20.64 73.48 -59.52
C GLY A 157 19.71 73.74 -58.34
N ASP A 158 18.73 72.87 -58.07
CA ASP A 158 17.82 72.99 -56.93
C ASP A 158 18.40 72.31 -55.68
N ALA A 159 19.24 73.05 -54.95
CA ALA A 159 19.82 72.57 -53.70
C ALA A 159 18.76 72.35 -52.59
N ARG A 160 17.63 73.08 -52.63
CA ARG A 160 16.58 72.95 -51.61
C ARG A 160 15.77 71.68 -51.81
N GLY A 161 15.38 71.38 -53.05
CA GLY A 161 14.72 70.11 -53.41
C GLY A 161 15.57 68.91 -52.98
N ALA A 162 16.87 68.93 -53.31
CA ALA A 162 17.79 67.88 -52.89
C ALA A 162 17.88 67.72 -51.36
N ALA A 163 17.98 68.82 -50.61
CA ALA A 163 17.99 68.78 -49.15
C ALA A 163 16.72 68.16 -48.56
N ASN A 164 15.55 68.47 -49.12
CA ASN A 164 14.28 67.88 -48.70
C ASN A 164 14.24 66.37 -48.95
N HIS A 165 14.70 65.92 -50.11
CA HIS A 165 14.78 64.48 -50.42
C HIS A 165 15.73 63.75 -49.46
N PHE A 166 16.89 64.32 -49.12
CA PHE A 166 17.79 63.73 -48.13
C PHE A 166 17.17 63.67 -46.73
N ALA A 167 16.45 64.72 -46.31
CA ALA A 167 15.75 64.72 -45.03
C ALA A 167 14.66 63.62 -44.96
N ASN A 168 13.92 63.40 -46.04
CA ASN A 168 12.95 62.32 -46.13
C ASN A 168 13.62 60.94 -46.03
N ALA A 169 14.72 60.73 -46.78
CA ALA A 169 15.48 59.48 -46.71
C ALA A 169 16.07 59.21 -45.30
N GLU A 170 16.45 60.27 -44.58
CA GLU A 170 16.90 60.17 -43.19
C GLU A 170 15.75 59.75 -42.25
N ASN A 171 14.54 60.27 -42.46
CA ASN A 171 13.35 59.87 -41.70
C ASN A 171 13.00 58.40 -41.94
N ASP A 172 12.96 57.94 -43.20
CA ASP A 172 12.76 56.53 -43.55
C ASP A 172 13.83 55.64 -42.90
N SER A 173 15.09 56.11 -42.87
CA SER A 173 16.18 55.38 -42.22
C SER A 173 15.98 55.24 -40.70
N LYS A 174 15.44 56.28 -40.04
CA LYS A 174 15.08 56.24 -38.61
C LYS A 174 13.92 55.28 -38.35
N ASP A 175 12.93 55.22 -39.24
CA ASP A 175 11.79 54.31 -39.11
C ASP A 175 12.20 52.85 -39.30
N ILE A 176 13.05 52.55 -40.29
CA ILE A 176 13.70 51.22 -40.42
C ILE A 176 14.44 50.82 -39.13
N ALA A 177 15.13 51.76 -38.48
CA ALA A 177 15.84 51.47 -37.24
C ALA A 177 14.88 51.12 -36.09
N LYS A 178 13.76 51.84 -35.96
CA LYS A 178 12.70 51.53 -34.98
C LYS A 178 12.10 50.16 -35.25
N ASP A 179 11.75 49.85 -36.50
CA ASP A 179 11.16 48.56 -36.87
C ASP A 179 12.12 47.40 -36.60
N ARG A 180 13.41 47.55 -36.90
CA ARG A 180 14.42 46.54 -36.56
C ARG A 180 14.50 46.27 -35.07
N ASN A 181 14.47 47.32 -34.25
CA ASN A 181 14.48 47.19 -32.80
C ASN A 181 13.21 46.49 -32.29
N ARG A 182 12.05 46.81 -32.87
CA ARG A 182 10.78 46.16 -32.55
C ARG A 182 10.77 44.68 -32.92
N ILE A 183 11.23 44.33 -34.13
CA ILE A 183 11.41 42.93 -34.56
C ILE A 183 12.34 42.18 -33.59
N ALA A 184 13.43 42.81 -33.13
CA ALA A 184 14.37 42.19 -32.19
C ALA A 184 13.71 41.88 -30.84
N ALA A 185 12.91 42.82 -30.31
CA ALA A 185 12.14 42.63 -29.09
C ALA A 185 11.10 41.50 -29.24
N GLU A 186 10.28 41.55 -30.29
CA GLU A 186 9.25 40.53 -30.55
C GLU A 186 9.87 39.12 -30.75
N ARG A 187 11.05 39.03 -31.36
CA ARG A 187 11.80 37.76 -31.46
C ARG A 187 12.26 37.23 -30.10
N LYS A 188 12.70 38.11 -29.21
CA LYS A 188 13.11 37.75 -27.84
C LYS A 188 11.89 37.23 -27.06
N ASP A 189 10.75 37.88 -27.18
CA ASP A 189 9.51 37.46 -26.52
C ASP A 189 9.03 36.08 -27.04
N VAL A 190 9.05 35.88 -28.36
CA VAL A 190 8.73 34.57 -28.96
C VAL A 190 9.70 33.48 -28.47
N ALA A 191 10.99 33.79 -28.31
CA ALA A 191 11.96 32.84 -27.79
C ALA A 191 11.68 32.49 -26.32
N GLY A 192 11.35 33.48 -25.49
CA GLY A 192 10.96 33.28 -24.09
C GLY A 192 9.74 32.37 -23.97
N ARG A 193 8.63 32.71 -24.63
CA ARG A 193 7.40 31.90 -24.62
C ARG A 193 7.62 30.45 -25.10
N ARG A 194 8.57 30.24 -26.03
CA ARG A 194 8.94 28.89 -26.48
C ARG A 194 9.73 28.11 -25.43
N ALA A 195 10.63 28.76 -24.70
CA ALA A 195 11.36 28.15 -23.60
C ALA A 195 10.40 27.74 -22.47
N ASP A 196 9.48 28.63 -22.10
CA ASP A 196 8.46 28.35 -21.08
C ASP A 196 7.58 27.15 -21.48
N ALA A 197 7.11 27.14 -22.73
CA ALA A 197 6.33 26.01 -23.25
C ALA A 197 7.13 24.69 -23.30
N ALA A 198 8.46 24.75 -23.46
CA ALA A 198 9.31 23.57 -23.43
C ALA A 198 9.50 23.04 -21.99
N ALA A 199 9.68 23.94 -21.02
CA ALA A 199 9.74 23.59 -19.60
C ALA A 199 8.43 22.94 -19.12
N GLN A 200 7.29 23.58 -19.38
CA GLN A 200 5.97 23.03 -19.02
C GLN A 200 5.72 21.63 -19.63
N ARG A 201 6.19 21.39 -20.86
CA ARG A 201 6.09 20.06 -21.50
C ARG A 201 6.94 19.00 -20.80
N LYS A 202 8.08 19.38 -20.22
CA LYS A 202 8.93 18.47 -19.44
C LYS A 202 8.24 18.08 -18.14
N ASP A 203 7.66 19.06 -17.45
CA ASP A 203 6.95 18.84 -16.18
C ASP A 203 5.73 17.95 -16.40
N ILE A 204 4.89 18.25 -17.40
CA ILE A 204 3.75 17.38 -17.78
C ILE A 204 4.17 15.94 -18.10
N ARG A 205 5.37 15.73 -18.65
CA ARG A 205 5.88 14.36 -18.91
C ARG A 205 6.31 13.66 -17.63
N ALA A 206 6.87 14.38 -16.67
CA ALA A 206 7.21 13.84 -15.35
C ALA A 206 5.92 13.44 -14.62
N ASP A 207 4.95 14.34 -14.51
CA ASP A 207 3.67 14.07 -13.84
C ASP A 207 2.94 12.86 -14.44
N ARG A 208 2.99 12.70 -15.77
CA ARG A 208 2.40 11.54 -16.45
C ARG A 208 3.06 10.22 -16.08
N LYS A 209 4.36 10.21 -15.79
CA LYS A 209 5.07 9.01 -15.33
C LYS A 209 4.65 8.68 -13.90
N ASP A 210 4.57 9.69 -13.04
CA ASP A 210 4.18 9.52 -11.64
C ASP A 210 2.75 9.00 -11.54
N ILE A 211 1.81 9.62 -12.27
CA ILE A 211 0.41 9.14 -12.37
C ILE A 211 0.34 7.69 -12.88
N ALA A 212 1.21 7.29 -13.82
CA ALA A 212 1.23 5.93 -14.33
C ALA A 212 1.73 4.93 -13.27
N ALA A 213 2.72 5.32 -12.47
CA ALA A 213 3.22 4.55 -11.34
C ALA A 213 2.14 4.39 -10.25
N ASP A 214 1.49 5.48 -9.86
CA ASP A 214 0.41 5.47 -8.87
C ASP A 214 -0.75 4.57 -9.30
N ARG A 215 -1.14 4.64 -10.58
CA ARG A 215 -2.18 3.74 -11.13
C ARG A 215 -1.80 2.26 -11.04
N LYS A 216 -0.52 1.94 -11.21
CA LYS A 216 -0.03 0.56 -11.08
C LYS A 216 -0.09 0.11 -9.62
N GLN A 217 0.31 0.95 -8.68
CA GLN A 217 0.24 0.68 -7.24
C GLN A 217 -1.22 0.50 -6.79
N LEU A 218 -2.11 1.42 -7.13
CA LEU A 218 -3.54 1.30 -6.81
C LEU A 218 -4.19 0.03 -7.37
N LYS A 219 -3.73 -0.44 -8.54
CA LYS A 219 -4.23 -1.70 -9.11
C LYS A 219 -3.76 -2.91 -8.30
N ALA A 220 -2.53 -2.87 -7.77
CA ALA A 220 -2.00 -3.92 -6.89
C ALA A 220 -2.76 -3.93 -5.55
N GLU A 221 -2.88 -2.78 -4.88
CA GLU A 221 -3.62 -2.64 -3.62
C GLU A 221 -5.08 -3.11 -3.72
N ARG A 222 -5.75 -2.81 -4.84
CA ARG A 222 -7.11 -3.32 -5.09
C ARG A 222 -7.19 -4.84 -5.22
N LYS A 223 -6.14 -5.46 -5.76
CA LYS A 223 -6.06 -6.92 -5.89
C LYS A 223 -5.87 -7.56 -4.52
N ASP A 224 -4.99 -6.98 -3.70
CA ASP A 224 -4.71 -7.45 -2.35
C ASP A 224 -5.96 -7.32 -1.47
N LEU A 225 -6.61 -6.15 -1.48
CA LEU A 225 -7.89 -5.94 -0.78
C LEU A 225 -8.99 -6.94 -1.22
N ALA A 226 -9.02 -7.32 -2.49
CA ALA A 226 -9.97 -8.31 -2.99
C ALA A 226 -9.65 -9.73 -2.45
N ALA A 227 -8.37 -10.05 -2.29
CA ALA A 227 -7.92 -11.30 -1.66
C ALA A 227 -8.31 -11.32 -0.17
N ASP A 228 -8.00 -10.26 0.58
CA ASP A 228 -8.33 -10.14 2.02
C ASP A 228 -9.84 -10.27 2.25
N ARG A 229 -10.65 -9.65 1.39
CA ARG A 229 -12.13 -9.78 1.44
C ARG A 229 -12.61 -11.20 1.19
N LYS A 230 -11.90 -11.97 0.37
CA LYS A 230 -12.24 -13.37 0.09
C LYS A 230 -11.91 -14.23 1.31
N GLU A 231 -10.75 -14.02 1.92
CA GLU A 231 -10.30 -14.69 3.14
C GLU A 231 -11.24 -14.40 4.33
N ALA A 232 -11.55 -13.13 4.58
CA ALA A 232 -12.50 -12.77 5.65
C ALA A 232 -13.89 -13.40 5.46
N ARG A 233 -14.32 -13.62 4.20
CA ARG A 233 -15.57 -14.33 3.89
C ARG A 233 -15.46 -15.82 4.16
N THR A 234 -14.31 -16.45 3.90
CA THR A 234 -14.10 -17.87 4.21
C THR A 234 -14.06 -18.09 5.71
N ASP A 235 -13.34 -17.26 6.45
CA ASP A 235 -13.22 -17.37 7.91
C ASP A 235 -14.58 -17.22 8.58
N ARG A 236 -15.38 -16.24 8.12
CA ARG A 236 -16.74 -16.05 8.63
C ARG A 236 -17.64 -17.28 8.40
N LYS A 237 -17.46 -18.00 7.29
CA LYS A 237 -18.22 -19.24 7.03
C LYS A 237 -17.78 -20.37 7.95
N GLN A 238 -16.47 -20.48 8.23
CA GLN A 238 -15.94 -21.50 9.14
C GLN A 238 -16.39 -21.28 10.59
N ILE A 239 -16.51 -20.03 11.03
CA ILE A 239 -17.02 -19.69 12.38
C ILE A 239 -18.53 -19.97 12.51
N ALA A 240 -19.28 -19.88 11.41
CA ALA A 240 -20.73 -20.04 11.40
C ALA A 240 -21.21 -21.49 11.15
N ALA A 241 -20.30 -22.41 10.83
CA ALA A 241 -20.57 -23.83 10.60
C ALA A 241 -20.24 -24.65 11.86
#